data_AF-A0A1S6XUA8-F1
#
_entry.id   AF-A0A1S6XUA8-F1
#
_cell.length_a   1.000
_cell.length_b   1.000
_cell.length_c   1.000
_cell.angle_alpha   90.00
_cell.angle_beta   90.00
_cell.angle_gamma   90.00
#
_symmetry.space_group_name_H-M   'P 1'
#
loop_
_entity.id
_entity.type
_entity.pdbx_description
1 polymer ?
#
loop_
_entity_poly.entity_id
_entity_poly.type
_entity_poly.pdbx_seq_one_letter_code
_entity_poly.pdbx_strand_id
1 'polypeptide(L)'
;MSLLLGTTITISSNHWVMAWTGLEINTLAIIPLISKSHHPRAIEATIKYFLVQATASALLLFSSMSNAWATGQWDITQLTHPTSCLLLTIAIAM
;
A
#
# COMPACT_ATOMS: atom_id res chain seq x y z
N MET A 1 16.21 3.83 -7.61
CA MET A 1 15.97 2.52 -8.24
C MET A 1 14.88 1.74 -7.52
N SER A 2 14.90 1.67 -6.18
CA SER A 2 13.84 1.02 -5.39
C SER A 2 12.42 1.55 -5.66
N LEU A 3 12.23 2.86 -5.85
CA LEU A 3 10.91 3.43 -6.21
C LEU A 3 10.36 2.94 -7.55
N LEU A 4 11.23 2.82 -8.55
CA LEU A 4 10.84 2.28 -9.85
C LEU A 4 10.52 0.79 -9.73
N LEU A 5 11.30 0.05 -8.93
CA LEU A 5 11.01 -1.36 -8.67
C LEU A 5 9.66 -1.56 -7.98
N GLY A 6 9.38 -0.85 -6.89
CA GLY A 6 8.12 -0.99 -6.16
C GLY A 6 6.91 -0.65 -7.04
N THR A 7 6.95 0.45 -7.79
CA THR A 7 5.89 0.80 -8.75
C THR A 7 5.70 -0.24 -9.86
N THR A 8 6.79 -0.76 -10.46
CA THR A 8 6.68 -1.82 -11.48
C THR A 8 6.09 -3.12 -10.92
N ILE A 9 6.43 -3.50 -9.69
CA ILE A 9 5.88 -4.68 -9.02
C ILE A 9 4.37 -4.51 -8.82
N THR A 10 3.92 -3.35 -8.33
CA THR A 10 2.49 -3.10 -8.11
C THR A 10 1.70 -3.12 -9.43
N ILE A 11 2.23 -2.56 -10.52
CA ILE A 11 1.53 -2.53 -11.81
C ILE A 11 1.48 -3.91 -12.47
N SER A 12 2.52 -4.72 -12.34
CA SER A 12 2.62 -6.04 -12.97
C SER A 12 2.03 -7.19 -12.14
N SER A 13 1.70 -6.95 -10.87
CA SER A 13 1.17 -7.97 -9.98
C SER A 13 -0.25 -8.40 -10.36
N ASN A 14 -0.51 -9.71 -10.27
CA ASN A 14 -1.86 -10.29 -10.34
C ASN A 14 -2.34 -10.79 -8.96
N HIS A 15 -1.48 -10.78 -7.95
CA HIS A 15 -1.79 -11.29 -6.61
C HIS A 15 -1.72 -10.15 -5.59
N TRP A 16 -2.72 -10.05 -4.71
CA TRP A 16 -2.82 -8.95 -3.74
C TRP A 16 -1.58 -8.78 -2.86
N VAL A 17 -1.02 -9.88 -2.37
CA VAL A 17 0.22 -9.86 -1.56
C VAL A 17 1.41 -9.27 -2.34
N MET A 18 1.51 -9.55 -3.65
CA MET A 18 2.60 -9.02 -4.48
C MET A 18 2.38 -7.53 -4.79
N ALA A 19 1.13 -7.11 -4.99
CA ALA A 19 0.79 -5.68 -5.09
C ALA A 19 1.21 -4.92 -3.81
N TRP A 20 0.89 -5.51 -2.65
CA TRP A 20 1.23 -4.94 -1.34
C TRP A 20 2.74 -4.82 -1.11
N THR A 21 3.54 -5.85 -1.47
CA THR A 21 5.01 -5.74 -1.32
C THR A 21 5.59 -4.62 -2.18
N GLY A 22 5.06 -4.41 -3.39
CA GLY A 22 5.45 -3.28 -4.25
C GLY A 22 5.15 -1.92 -3.60
N LEU A 23 4.01 -1.79 -2.93
CA LEU A 23 3.64 -0.58 -2.20
C LEU A 23 4.55 -0.34 -1.00
N GLU A 24 4.87 -1.35 -0.20
CA GLU A 24 5.81 -1.23 0.94
C GLU A 24 7.23 -0.87 0.51
N ILE A 25 7.69 -1.38 -0.64
CA ILE A 25 8.98 -0.96 -1.21
C ILE A 25 8.96 0.54 -1.54
N ASN A 26 7.85 1.05 -2.06
CA ASN A 26 7.70 2.49 -2.34
C ASN A 26 7.67 3.32 -1.06
N THR A 27 6.98 2.87 0.00
CA THR A 27 6.91 3.60 1.28
C THR A 27 8.30 3.78 1.88
N LEU A 28 9.06 2.68 1.99
CA LEU A 28 10.40 2.67 2.58
C LEU A 28 11.41 3.45 1.73
N ALA A 29 11.26 3.44 0.41
CA ALA A 29 12.15 4.16 -0.48
C ALA A 29 11.95 5.68 -0.47
N ILE A 30 10.75 6.17 -0.17
CA ILE A 30 10.43 7.61 -0.08
C ILE A 30 10.90 8.24 1.23
N ILE A 31 10.85 7.52 2.35
CA ILE A 31 11.25 8.02 3.68
C ILE A 31 12.61 8.75 3.69
N PRO A 32 13.73 8.15 3.23
CA PRO A 32 15.02 8.82 3.23
C PRO A 32 15.11 10.00 2.26
N LEU A 33 14.22 10.05 1.26
CA LEU A 33 14.19 11.09 0.25
C LEU A 33 13.54 12.38 0.82
N ILE A 34 12.51 12.24 1.65
CA ILE A 34 11.85 13.36 2.34
C ILE A 34 12.71 13.88 3.51
N SER A 35 13.35 13.00 4.27
CA SER A 35 14.12 13.39 5.47
C SER A 35 15.52 13.96 5.18
N LYS A 36 15.94 14.03 3.91
CA LYS A 36 17.30 14.42 3.49
C LYS A 36 17.75 15.79 3.99
N SER A 37 16.85 16.76 4.13
CA SER A 37 17.19 18.12 4.54
C SER A 37 17.37 18.28 6.06
N HIS A 38 17.20 17.21 6.86
CA HIS A 38 17.32 17.15 8.33
C HIS A 38 16.61 18.27 9.13
N HIS A 39 15.77 19.06 8.46
CA HIS A 39 15.00 20.13 9.07
C HIS A 39 13.83 19.51 9.87
N PRO A 40 13.47 20.03 11.06
CA PRO A 40 12.38 19.48 11.87
C PRO A 40 11.06 19.35 11.09
N ARG A 41 10.76 20.31 10.21
CA ARG A 41 9.61 20.25 9.29
C ARG A 41 9.65 19.08 8.29
N ALA A 42 10.84 18.71 7.80
CA ALA A 42 11.01 17.59 6.88
C ALA A 42 10.82 16.25 7.59
N ILE A 43 11.26 16.15 8.85
CA ILE A 43 11.03 14.99 9.70
C ILE A 43 9.53 14.86 10.01
N GLU A 44 8.86 15.95 10.38
CA GLU A 44 7.41 15.96 10.62
C GLU A 44 6.62 15.53 9.38
N ALA A 45 6.98 16.05 8.20
CA ALA A 45 6.37 15.63 6.93
C ALA A 45 6.60 14.15 6.64
N THR A 46 7.81 13.63 6.91
CA THR A 46 8.14 12.21 6.73
C THR A 46 7.27 11.33 7.64
N ILE A 47 7.07 11.71 8.90
CA ILE A 47 6.25 10.97 9.86
C ILE A 47 4.78 10.98 9.43
N LYS A 48 4.24 12.13 9.02
CA LYS A 48 2.86 12.22 8.52
C LYS A 48 2.64 11.34 7.30
N TYR A 49 3.55 11.38 6.33
CA TYR A 49 3.52 10.50 5.16
C TYR A 49 3.55 9.02 5.56
N PHE A 50 4.47 8.65 6.45
CA PHE A 50 4.61 7.26 6.90
C PHE A 50 3.34 6.74 7.57
N LEU A 51 2.70 7.53 8.45
CA LEU A 51 1.49 7.09 9.16
C LEU A 51 0.29 6.90 8.22
N VAL A 52 0.05 7.86 7.32
CA VAL A 52 -1.04 7.73 6.35
C VAL A 52 -0.79 6.54 5.43
N GLN A 53 0.45 6.38 4.94
CA GLN A 53 0.76 5.32 4.00
C GLN A 53 0.74 3.92 4.66
N ALA A 54 1.21 3.79 5.90
CA ALA A 54 1.17 2.52 6.64
C ALA A 54 -0.26 2.12 7.01
N THR A 55 -1.13 3.10 7.30
CA THR A 55 -2.55 2.81 7.55
C THR A 55 -3.28 2.40 6.26
N ALA A 56 -3.00 3.07 5.14
CA ALA A 56 -3.51 2.68 3.83
C ALA A 56 -3.05 1.27 3.42
N SER A 57 -1.77 0.93 3.60
CA SER A 57 -1.25 -0.40 3.25
C SER A 57 -1.83 -1.52 4.12
N ALA A 58 -2.02 -1.26 5.42
CA ALA A 58 -2.69 -2.19 6.33
C ALA A 58 -4.15 -2.42 5.95
N LEU A 59 -4.89 -1.36 5.60
CA LEU A 59 -6.28 -1.48 5.13
C LEU A 59 -6.38 -2.25 3.81
N LEU A 60 -5.44 -2.05 2.89
CA LEU A 60 -5.37 -2.81 1.64
C LEU A 60 -5.16 -4.30 1.91
N LEU A 61 -4.21 -4.66 2.78
CA LEU A 61 -4.04 -6.06 3.19
C LEU A 61 -5.30 -6.63 3.85
N PHE A 62 -5.92 -5.88 4.76
CA PHE A 62 -7.15 -6.32 5.43
C PHE A 62 -8.31 -6.51 4.44
N SER A 63 -8.42 -5.65 3.42
CA SER A 63 -9.38 -5.80 2.33
C SER A 63 -9.13 -7.09 1.53
N SER A 64 -7.86 -7.39 1.23
CA SER A 64 -7.49 -8.60 0.48
C SER A 64 -7.73 -9.88 1.30
N MET A 65 -7.44 -9.85 2.61
CA MET A 65 -7.63 -10.99 3.51
C MET A 65 -9.11 -11.28 3.74
N SER A 66 -9.95 -10.24 3.90
CA SER A 66 -11.40 -10.42 3.99
C SER A 66 -11.98 -10.98 2.69
N ASN A 67 -11.49 -10.54 1.52
CA ASN A 67 -11.91 -11.07 0.24
C ASN A 67 -11.48 -12.54 0.06
N ALA A 68 -10.24 -12.88 0.44
CA ALA A 68 -9.72 -14.24 0.38
C ALA A 68 -10.42 -15.18 1.35
N TRP A 69 -10.87 -14.68 2.51
CA TRP A 69 -11.70 -15.46 3.43
C TRP A 69 -13.03 -15.84 2.76
N ALA A 70 -13.69 -14.88 2.11
CA ALA A 70 -15.00 -15.10 1.50
C ALA A 70 -14.95 -15.96 0.22
N THR A 71 -13.92 -15.80 -0.61
CA THR A 71 -13.84 -16.41 -1.95
C THR A 71 -12.81 -17.53 -2.07
N GLY A 72 -11.88 -17.64 -1.12
CA GLY A 72 -10.74 -18.55 -1.18
C GLY A 72 -9.65 -18.13 -2.18
N GLN A 73 -9.76 -16.98 -2.82
CA GLN A 73 -8.81 -16.51 -3.84
C GLN A 73 -8.11 -15.20 -3.45
N TRP A 74 -6.87 -15.07 -3.91
CA TRP A 74 -6.01 -13.90 -3.67
C TRP A 74 -5.77 -13.06 -4.93
N ASP A 75 -6.49 -13.37 -6.00
CA ASP A 75 -6.37 -12.69 -7.29
C ASP A 75 -6.94 -11.27 -7.21
N ILE A 76 -6.28 -10.32 -7.89
CA ILE A 76 -6.69 -8.92 -7.93
C ILE A 76 -8.02 -8.74 -8.64
N THR A 77 -8.29 -9.55 -9.67
CA THR A 77 -9.49 -9.39 -10.49
C THR A 77 -10.78 -9.86 -9.80
N GLN A 78 -10.68 -10.59 -8.70
CA GLN A 78 -11.84 -11.20 -8.02
C GLN A 78 -12.17 -10.53 -6.68
N LEU A 79 -12.40 -9.22 -6.69
CA LEU A 79 -12.98 -8.49 -5.56
C LEU A 79 -14.50 -8.48 -5.63
N THR A 80 -15.11 -9.50 -5.02
CA THR A 80 -16.56 -9.73 -5.12
C THR A 80 -17.30 -9.38 -3.85
N HIS A 81 -16.60 -9.31 -2.70
CA HIS A 81 -17.25 -9.01 -1.43
C HIS A 81 -17.40 -7.49 -1.20
N PRO A 82 -18.63 -6.97 -0.97
CA PRO A 82 -18.90 -5.53 -0.93
C PRO A 82 -18.13 -4.80 0.18
N THR A 83 -17.91 -5.45 1.33
CA THR A 83 -17.12 -4.84 2.42
C THR A 83 -15.64 -4.73 2.06
N SER A 84 -15.08 -5.72 1.35
CA SER A 84 -13.68 -5.70 0.89
C SER A 84 -13.48 -4.61 -0.16
N CYS A 85 -14.43 -4.42 -1.08
CA CYS A 85 -14.40 -3.32 -2.04
C CYS A 85 -14.43 -1.94 -1.37
N LEU A 86 -15.27 -1.78 -0.35
CA LEU A 86 -15.35 -0.54 0.42
C LEU A 86 -14.04 -0.26 1.16
N LEU A 87 -13.46 -1.26 1.83
CA LEU A 87 -12.17 -1.14 2.51
C LEU A 87 -11.04 -0.79 1.55
N LEU A 88 -11.00 -1.44 0.38
CA LEU A 88 -10.01 -1.13 -0.66
C LEU A 88 -10.16 0.30 -1.17
N THR A 89 -11.39 0.75 -1.39
CA THR A 89 -11.65 2.12 -1.87
C THR A 89 -11.22 3.16 -0.86
N ILE A 90 -11.47 2.91 0.44
CA ILE A 90 -10.97 3.77 1.53
C ILE A 90 -9.44 3.77 1.52
N ALA A 91 -8.80 2.60 1.38
CA ALA A 91 -7.34 2.49 1.37
C ALA A 91 -6.69 3.28 0.22
N ILE A 92 -7.33 3.34 -0.96
CA ILE A 92 -6.82 4.09 -2.13
C ILE A 92 -7.11 5.59 -2.02
N ALA A 93 -8.14 6.00 -1.27
CA ALA A 93 -8.53 7.40 -1.11
C ALA A 93 -7.68 8.16 -0.07
N MET A 94 -6.95 7.46 0.79
CA MET A 94 -6.00 8.03 1.76
C MET A 94 -4.70 8.47 1.11
#